data_AF-A0AAD2CD47-F1
#
_entry.id   AF-A0AAD2CD47-F1
#
_cell.length_a   1.000
_cell.length_b   1.000
_cell.length_c   1.000
_cell.angle_alpha   90.00
_cell.angle_beta   90.00
_cell.angle_gamma   90.00
#
_symmetry.space_group_name_H-M   'P 1'
#
loop_
_entity.id
_entity.type
_entity.pdbx_description
1 polymer ?
#
loop_
_entity_poly.entity_id
_entity_poly.type
_entity_poly.pdbx_seq_one_letter_code
_entity_poly.pdbx_strand_id
1 'polypeptide(L)'
;MDDADIDGLQYPVSQPHDANGDPQPDVLWDVPKPLKAYLHGIRGYVYHRETVLKDPVTLTNCVLIDPDDFDTYRASSAFIVFRSRTIPQPLVSKPSRQSPAEEFDRGIKLDAILYPTLSGDDKQWDSYRRNLEATCRTHGLKQVLDPKYQPTSLDERDLFDRHQSFLYQVFVRTLLTDQGKKIVRQYDKTYDAQSIYRDLCKFYTQSIKATSTANTKLQWLTTAQLTADQWPGSHVSFILHWLDTLRQYHEVAKHPTPEEQLIVMLSNAVRLVPYLRNVFDTSEQLALQNNNRPLTFDEYASLLEAAAQNHDEVTKGSKPKPNPRKAYATDVVTTGDLEPDPCPPMFDFNIDMDLGDYYAYRTSLSSACKTFLPNEL
;
A
#
# COMPACT_ATOMS: atom_id res chain seq x y z
N MET A 1 19.30 66.58 -3.91
CA MET A 1 20.18 65.81 -3.03
C MET A 1 19.72 64.37 -3.16
N ASP A 2 20.52 63.58 -3.87
CA ASP A 2 20.19 62.19 -4.20
C ASP A 2 20.56 61.25 -3.05
N ASP A 3 20.10 60.00 -3.09
CA ASP A 3 20.35 59.02 -2.01
C ASP A 3 21.86 58.85 -1.76
N ALA A 4 22.67 58.94 -2.82
CA ALA A 4 24.13 58.88 -2.77
C ALA A 4 24.78 60.11 -2.09
N ASP A 5 24.14 61.28 -2.14
CA ASP A 5 24.67 62.51 -1.53
C ASP A 5 24.55 62.48 0.01
N ILE A 6 23.50 61.86 0.55
CA ILE A 6 23.29 61.73 2.00
C ILE A 6 24.22 60.66 2.59
N ASP A 7 24.44 59.57 1.85
CA ASP A 7 25.31 58.49 2.30
C ASP A 7 26.79 58.89 2.31
N GLY A 8 27.18 59.88 1.49
CA GLY A 8 28.52 60.48 1.47
C GLY A 8 28.76 61.66 2.42
N LEU A 9 27.79 62.02 3.28
CA LEU A 9 27.92 63.21 4.14
C LEU A 9 29.02 63.05 5.19
N GLN A 10 29.92 64.04 5.24
CA GLN A 10 31.03 64.16 6.20
C GLN A 10 30.95 65.50 6.95
N TYR A 11 31.43 65.54 8.18
CA TYR A 11 31.49 66.75 8.99
C TYR A 11 32.88 66.94 9.62
N PRO A 12 33.37 68.19 9.71
CA PRO A 12 34.66 68.48 10.33
C PRO A 12 34.59 68.28 11.84
N VAL A 13 35.57 67.57 12.39
CA VAL A 13 35.76 67.38 13.83
C VAL A 13 37.10 67.98 14.22
N SER A 14 37.06 68.98 15.10
CA SER A 14 38.26 69.62 15.61
C SER A 14 39.10 68.66 16.44
N GLN A 15 40.39 68.62 16.10
CA GLN A 15 41.35 67.78 16.78
C GLN A 15 41.96 68.55 17.97
N PRO A 16 42.35 67.85 19.04
CA PRO A 16 43.14 68.47 20.09
C PRO A 16 44.46 69.00 19.51
N HIS A 17 45.00 70.05 20.12
CA HIS A 17 46.32 70.56 19.75
C HIS A 17 47.37 69.45 19.78
N ASP A 18 48.35 69.53 18.89
CA ASP A 18 49.39 68.51 18.79
C ASP A 18 50.30 68.51 20.05
N ALA A 19 51.26 67.58 20.12
CA ALA A 19 52.16 67.46 21.26
C ALA A 19 53.01 68.72 21.54
N ASN A 20 53.05 69.67 20.59
CA ASN A 20 53.76 70.94 20.69
C ASN A 20 52.83 72.12 21.03
N GLY A 21 51.51 71.91 21.08
CA GLY A 21 50.51 72.91 21.42
C GLY A 21 49.91 73.67 20.22
N ASP A 22 50.21 73.25 18.99
CA ASP A 22 49.74 73.92 17.78
C ASP A 22 48.34 73.43 17.36
N PRO A 23 47.43 74.31 16.86
CA PRO A 23 46.12 73.91 16.38
C PRO A 23 46.22 73.03 15.13
N GLN A 24 45.58 71.85 15.17
CA GLN A 24 45.49 70.95 14.03
C GLN A 24 44.26 71.27 13.16
N PRO A 25 44.34 71.06 11.83
CA PRO A 25 43.18 71.21 10.96
C PRO A 25 42.10 70.17 11.31
N ASP A 26 40.83 70.55 11.16
CA ASP A 26 39.71 69.65 11.42
C ASP A 26 39.78 68.42 10.51
N VAL A 27 39.47 67.24 11.08
CA VAL A 27 39.38 66.00 10.31
C VAL A 27 37.94 65.69 9.98
N LEU A 28 37.69 65.34 8.72
CA LEU A 28 36.37 64.99 8.23
C LEU A 28 36.00 63.57 8.71
N TRP A 29 34.91 63.48 9.45
CA TRP A 29 34.32 62.22 9.89
C TRP A 29 33.03 61.94 9.12
N ASP A 30 32.79 60.67 8.82
CA ASP A 30 31.52 60.25 8.24
C ASP A 30 30.38 60.47 9.23
N VAL A 31 29.28 61.04 8.74
CA VAL A 31 28.09 61.24 9.55
C VAL A 31 27.56 59.88 10.05
N PRO A 32 27.25 59.73 11.35
CA PRO A 32 26.79 58.47 11.90
C PRO A 32 25.54 57.93 11.19
N LYS A 33 25.48 56.61 11.02
CA LYS A 33 24.34 55.91 10.37
C LYS A 33 22.96 56.31 10.92
N PRO A 34 22.75 56.49 12.25
CA PRO A 34 21.46 56.93 12.76
C PRO A 34 21.04 58.30 12.22
N LEU A 35 21.98 59.25 12.13
CA LEU A 35 21.71 60.60 11.64
C LEU A 35 21.40 60.58 10.13
N LYS A 36 22.15 59.77 9.36
CA LYS A 36 21.85 59.53 7.93
C LYS A 36 20.44 58.96 7.74
N ALA A 37 20.02 58.02 8.59
CA ALA A 37 18.67 57.46 8.54
C ALA A 37 17.58 58.49 8.85
N TYR A 38 17.84 59.46 9.74
CA TYR A 38 16.94 60.58 9.99
C TYR A 38 16.83 61.51 8.78
N LEU A 39 17.95 61.85 8.14
CA LEU A 39 17.96 62.70 6.93
C LEU A 39 17.18 62.05 5.78
N HIS A 40 17.36 60.74 5.56
CA HIS A 40 16.57 59.98 4.61
C HIS A 40 15.07 60.01 4.94
N GLY A 41 14.72 59.92 6.22
CA GLY A 41 13.33 60.03 6.66
C GLY A 41 12.72 61.41 6.47
N ILE A 42 13.47 62.49 6.77
CA ILE A 42 13.03 63.87 6.55
C ILE A 42 12.81 64.14 5.06
N ARG A 43 13.70 63.65 4.19
CA ARG A 43 13.51 63.74 2.74
C ARG A 43 12.23 63.03 2.29
N GLY A 44 11.97 61.82 2.81
CA GLY A 44 10.73 61.10 2.54
C GLY A 44 9.49 61.84 3.02
N TYR A 45 9.59 62.52 4.16
CA TYR A 45 8.51 63.33 4.70
C TYR A 45 8.21 64.56 3.85
N VAL A 46 9.23 65.26 3.34
CA VAL A 46 9.07 66.37 2.39
C VAL A 46 8.34 65.89 1.13
N TYR A 47 8.76 64.77 0.57
CA TYR A 47 8.11 64.16 -0.59
C TYR A 47 6.66 63.76 -0.30
N HIS A 48 6.40 63.15 0.85
CA HIS A 48 5.05 62.76 1.27
C HIS A 48 4.13 63.98 1.43
N ARG A 49 4.62 65.06 2.05
CA ARG A 49 3.86 66.30 2.21
C ARG A 49 3.53 66.95 0.87
N GLU A 50 4.49 67.00 -0.05
CA GLU A 50 4.28 67.57 -1.38
C GLU A 50 3.30 66.75 -2.23
N THR A 51 3.47 65.42 -2.26
CA THR A 51 2.73 64.56 -3.21
C THR A 51 1.41 64.01 -2.66
N VAL A 52 1.37 63.65 -1.37
CA VAL A 52 0.20 63.01 -0.75
C VAL A 52 -0.68 64.05 -0.06
N LEU A 53 -0.09 64.91 0.76
CA LEU A 53 -0.82 65.95 1.51
C LEU A 53 -1.02 67.24 0.70
N LYS A 54 -0.32 67.41 -0.43
CA LYS A 54 -0.34 68.59 -1.29
C LYS A 54 0.00 69.90 -0.57
N ASP A 55 0.85 69.82 0.45
CA ASP A 55 1.29 70.96 1.26
C ASP A 55 2.83 70.97 1.36
N PRO A 56 3.52 71.60 0.39
CA PRO A 56 4.97 71.52 0.28
C PRO A 56 5.68 72.28 1.41
N VAL A 57 6.83 71.76 1.83
CA VAL A 57 7.66 72.41 2.86
C VAL A 57 8.35 73.63 2.26
N THR A 58 7.96 74.82 2.71
CA THR A 58 8.56 76.11 2.33
C THR A 58 9.33 76.72 3.50
N LEU A 59 10.18 77.70 3.23
CA LEU A 59 10.99 78.39 4.26
C LEU A 59 10.12 79.06 5.35
N THR A 60 8.90 79.45 5.03
CA THR A 60 7.95 80.04 5.99
C THR A 60 7.16 78.98 6.75
N ASN A 61 6.82 77.85 6.12
CA ASN A 61 6.00 76.82 6.74
C ASN A 61 6.83 75.81 7.54
N CYS A 62 8.13 75.69 7.29
CA CYS A 62 8.98 74.69 7.97
C CYS A 62 9.05 74.88 9.50
N VAL A 63 8.90 76.11 9.99
CA VAL A 63 8.88 76.43 11.42
C VAL A 63 7.55 76.06 12.09
N LEU A 64 6.49 75.87 11.30
CA LEU A 64 5.15 75.53 11.77
C LEU A 64 4.87 74.02 11.75
N ILE A 65 5.85 73.20 11.35
CA ILE A 65 5.72 71.74 11.29
C ILE A 65 5.88 71.18 12.70
N ASP A 66 4.85 70.48 13.18
CA ASP A 66 4.89 69.80 14.47
C ASP A 66 5.82 68.58 14.40
N PRO A 67 6.77 68.41 15.35
CA PRO A 67 7.54 67.18 15.49
C PRO A 67 6.68 65.90 15.49
N ASP A 68 5.50 65.94 16.10
CA ASP A 68 4.60 64.78 16.20
C ASP A 68 4.06 64.34 14.82
N ASP A 69 3.93 65.26 13.85
CA ASP A 69 3.54 64.93 12.47
C ASP A 69 4.62 64.10 11.78
N PHE A 70 5.89 64.39 12.06
CA PHE A 70 7.01 63.65 11.49
C PHE A 70 7.10 62.24 12.07
N ASP A 71 6.91 62.08 13.39
CA ASP A 71 6.90 60.76 14.02
C ASP A 71 5.69 59.92 13.57
N THR A 72 4.54 60.55 13.39
CA THR A 72 3.35 59.91 12.79
C THR A 72 3.64 59.41 11.38
N TYR A 73 4.33 60.21 10.55
CA TYR A 73 4.77 59.77 9.23
C TYR A 73 5.73 58.57 9.31
N ARG A 74 6.70 58.58 10.23
CA ARG A 74 7.66 57.47 10.37
C ARG A 74 7.01 56.15 10.78
N ALA A 75 5.89 56.21 11.48
CA ALA A 75 5.09 55.03 11.82
C ALA A 75 4.13 54.58 10.70
N SER A 76 3.97 55.38 9.65
CA SER A 76 3.03 55.12 8.56
C SER A 76 3.59 54.18 7.48
N SER A 77 2.69 53.57 6.71
CA SER A 77 3.06 52.77 5.53
C SER A 77 3.78 53.61 4.46
N ALA A 78 3.52 54.92 4.38
CA ALA A 78 4.16 55.81 3.42
C ALA A 78 5.67 55.93 3.63
N PHE A 79 6.13 55.93 4.89
CA PHE A 79 7.56 55.91 5.21
C PHE A 79 8.22 54.59 4.78
N ILE A 80 7.54 53.46 4.98
CA ILE A 80 8.03 52.15 4.54
C ILE A 80 8.13 52.09 3.02
N VAL A 81 7.11 52.57 2.29
CA VAL A 81 7.11 52.62 0.82
C VAL A 81 8.26 53.49 0.31
N PHE A 82 8.46 54.67 0.89
CA PHE A 82 9.54 55.56 0.48
C PHE A 82 10.92 54.94 0.72
N ARG A 83 11.14 54.34 1.91
CA ARG A 83 12.43 53.77 2.28
C ARG A 83 12.77 52.47 1.53
N SER A 84 11.77 51.62 1.29
CA SER A 84 11.98 50.29 0.69
C SER A 84 11.71 50.24 -0.80
N ARG A 85 11.12 51.29 -1.39
CA ARG A 85 10.57 51.30 -2.76
C ARG A 85 9.62 50.13 -3.04
N THR A 86 9.00 49.56 -2.00
CA THR A 86 8.06 48.43 -2.12
C THR A 86 6.74 48.77 -1.44
N ILE A 87 5.63 48.48 -2.12
CA ILE A 87 4.29 48.63 -1.58
C ILE A 87 4.04 47.44 -0.63
N PRO A 88 3.80 47.64 0.68
CA PRO A 88 3.50 46.53 1.57
C PRO A 88 2.15 45.92 1.17
N GLN A 89 2.17 44.66 0.72
CA GLN A 89 0.95 43.91 0.45
C GLN A 89 0.36 43.37 1.76
N PRO A 90 -0.98 43.36 1.92
CA PRO A 90 -1.60 42.74 3.07
C PRO A 90 -1.23 41.25 3.13
N LEU A 91 -0.99 40.71 4.33
CA LEU A 91 -0.82 39.27 4.53
C LEU A 91 -2.13 38.57 4.20
N VAL A 92 -2.32 38.21 2.93
CA VAL A 92 -3.31 37.24 2.55
C VAL A 92 -2.85 35.91 3.12
N SER A 93 -3.53 35.45 4.17
CA SER A 93 -3.51 34.06 4.60
C SER A 93 -3.78 33.20 3.37
N LYS A 94 -2.74 32.59 2.80
CA LYS A 94 -2.93 31.52 1.81
C LYS A 94 -3.80 30.46 2.50
N PRO A 95 -4.96 30.08 1.95
CA PRO A 95 -5.69 28.93 2.47
C PRO A 95 -4.84 27.70 2.17
N SER A 96 -3.94 27.33 3.07
CA SER A 96 -3.22 26.06 3.04
C SER A 96 -4.13 24.94 3.56
N ARG A 97 -5.31 24.78 2.99
CA ARG A 97 -6.00 23.49 2.98
C ARG A 97 -5.87 22.99 1.56
N GLN A 98 -4.79 22.27 1.30
CA GLN A 98 -4.61 21.53 0.06
C GLN A 98 -5.80 20.57 -0.09
N SER A 99 -6.27 20.36 -1.32
CA SER A 99 -7.38 19.44 -1.52
C SER A 99 -6.92 18.01 -1.19
N PRO A 100 -7.81 17.13 -0.72
CA PRO A 100 -7.48 15.71 -0.48
C PRO A 100 -6.84 15.04 -1.69
N ALA A 101 -7.19 15.53 -2.87
CA ALA A 101 -6.74 15.05 -4.16
C ALA A 101 -5.28 15.44 -4.46
N GLU A 102 -4.86 16.66 -4.10
CA GLU A 102 -3.45 17.10 -4.17
C GLU A 102 -2.56 16.44 -3.10
N GLU A 103 -3.16 16.03 -1.99
CA GLU A 103 -2.48 15.23 -0.96
C GLU A 103 -2.25 13.79 -1.46
N PHE A 104 -3.25 13.20 -2.12
CA PHE A 104 -3.10 11.92 -2.81
C PHE A 104 -1.99 11.98 -3.86
N ASP A 105 -2.00 12.95 -4.78
CA ASP A 105 -0.99 13.08 -5.85
C ASP A 105 0.46 13.15 -5.32
N ARG A 106 0.69 13.75 -4.15
CA ARG A 106 2.02 13.78 -3.51
C ARG A 106 2.36 12.51 -2.72
N GLY A 107 1.34 11.82 -2.23
CA GLY A 107 1.44 10.52 -1.56
C GLY A 107 1.62 9.35 -2.54
N ILE A 108 1.25 9.51 -3.82
CA ILE A 108 1.50 8.58 -4.93
C ILE A 108 3.00 8.56 -5.28
N LYS A 109 3.83 8.11 -4.33
CA LYS A 109 5.05 7.35 -4.63
C LYS A 109 4.72 5.86 -4.57
N LEU A 110 3.60 5.49 -5.20
CA LEU A 110 3.01 4.17 -5.13
C LEU A 110 3.64 3.29 -6.21
N ASP A 111 4.59 2.45 -5.80
CA ASP A 111 5.18 1.44 -6.67
C ASP A 111 4.09 0.45 -7.10
N ALA A 112 3.70 0.51 -8.37
CA ALA A 112 2.79 -0.47 -8.99
C ALA A 112 3.30 -1.93 -8.90
N ILE A 113 4.55 -2.13 -8.44
CA ILE A 113 5.14 -3.43 -8.10
C ILE A 113 4.46 -4.06 -6.87
N LEU A 114 3.93 -3.26 -5.94
CA LEU A 114 3.31 -3.75 -4.70
C LEU A 114 1.99 -4.50 -4.94
N TYR A 115 1.42 -4.39 -6.14
CA TYR A 115 0.16 -5.02 -6.47
C TYR A 115 0.39 -6.44 -7.00
N PRO A 116 -0.45 -7.42 -6.59
CA PRO A 116 -0.34 -8.79 -7.07
C PRO A 116 -0.58 -8.84 -8.58
N THR A 117 0.08 -9.74 -9.28
CA THR A 117 -0.15 -9.98 -10.71
C THR A 117 -1.05 -11.20 -10.91
N LEU A 118 -2.09 -11.05 -11.74
CA LEU A 118 -2.91 -12.17 -12.18
C LEU A 118 -2.31 -12.73 -13.48
N SER A 119 -1.37 -13.67 -13.33
CA SER A 119 -0.63 -14.30 -14.41
C SER A 119 -0.93 -15.80 -14.47
N GLY A 120 -2.08 -16.17 -15.03
CA GLY A 120 -2.44 -17.58 -15.16
C GLY A 120 -3.93 -17.80 -15.44
N ASP A 121 -4.35 -19.05 -15.33
CA ASP A 121 -5.75 -19.45 -15.40
C ASP A 121 -6.58 -18.86 -14.25
N ASP A 122 -7.91 -18.90 -14.39
CA ASP A 122 -8.95 -18.46 -13.43
C ASP A 122 -8.77 -18.95 -11.97
N LYS A 123 -7.83 -19.88 -11.72
CA LYS A 123 -7.58 -20.53 -10.43
C LYS A 123 -6.96 -19.62 -9.38
N GLN A 124 -6.10 -18.69 -9.80
CA GLN A 124 -5.43 -17.74 -8.89
C GLN A 124 -6.30 -16.53 -8.52
N TRP A 125 -7.54 -16.48 -9.01
CA TRP A 125 -8.44 -15.35 -8.83
C TRP A 125 -8.68 -15.01 -7.35
N ASP A 126 -8.92 -16.01 -6.51
CA ASP A 126 -9.24 -15.78 -5.10
C ASP A 126 -8.05 -15.18 -4.31
N SER A 127 -6.84 -15.74 -4.50
CA SER A 127 -5.62 -15.17 -3.91
C SER A 127 -5.32 -13.76 -4.44
N TYR A 128 -5.46 -13.55 -5.75
CA TYR A 128 -5.30 -12.22 -6.35
C TYR A 128 -6.29 -11.21 -5.76
N ARG A 129 -7.58 -11.57 -5.68
CA ARG A 129 -8.65 -10.70 -5.17
C ARG A 129 -8.39 -10.31 -3.71
N ARG A 130 -8.04 -11.28 -2.86
CA ARG A 130 -7.71 -11.05 -1.44
C ARG A 130 -6.53 -10.10 -1.28
N ASN A 131 -5.42 -10.34 -2.00
CA ASN A 131 -4.23 -9.49 -1.94
C ASN A 131 -4.47 -8.08 -2.50
N LEU A 132 -5.23 -7.97 -3.59
CA LEU A 132 -5.63 -6.69 -4.17
C LEU A 132 -6.45 -5.87 -3.18
N GLU A 133 -7.48 -6.46 -2.56
CA GLU A 133 -8.33 -5.76 -1.60
C GLU A 133 -7.54 -5.30 -0.37
N ALA A 134 -6.64 -6.15 0.15
CA ALA A 134 -5.76 -5.80 1.26
C ALA A 134 -4.87 -4.59 0.92
N THR A 135 -4.24 -4.60 -0.25
CA THR A 135 -3.36 -3.52 -0.72
C THR A 135 -4.14 -2.23 -1.00
N CYS A 136 -5.34 -2.34 -1.59
CA CYS A 136 -6.20 -1.17 -1.79
C CYS A 136 -6.68 -0.58 -0.46
N ARG A 137 -6.87 -1.40 0.58
CA ARG A 137 -7.26 -0.92 1.90
C ARG A 137 -6.14 -0.14 2.58
N THR A 138 -4.89 -0.58 2.48
CA THR A 138 -3.73 0.15 3.04
C THR A 138 -3.48 1.47 2.31
N HIS A 139 -3.74 1.52 1.00
CA HIS A 139 -3.52 2.70 0.18
C HIS A 139 -4.75 3.64 0.10
N GLY A 140 -5.84 3.35 0.81
CA GLY A 140 -7.04 4.20 0.81
C GLY A 140 -7.93 4.11 -0.44
N LEU A 141 -7.68 3.14 -1.33
CA LEU A 141 -8.34 2.97 -2.63
C LEU A 141 -9.58 2.06 -2.58
N LYS A 142 -9.99 1.62 -1.39
CA LYS A 142 -11.10 0.68 -1.21
C LYS A 142 -12.41 1.15 -1.86
N GLN A 143 -12.65 2.46 -1.92
CA GLN A 143 -13.85 3.05 -2.51
C GLN A 143 -14.02 2.71 -3.99
N VAL A 144 -12.93 2.57 -4.76
CA VAL A 144 -12.98 2.20 -6.18
C VAL A 144 -13.35 0.73 -6.36
N LEU A 145 -13.04 -0.13 -5.39
CA LEU A 145 -13.39 -1.55 -5.43
C LEU A 145 -14.86 -1.81 -5.06
N ASP A 146 -15.54 -0.84 -4.44
CA ASP A 146 -16.97 -0.96 -4.12
C ASP A 146 -17.81 -0.55 -5.35
N PRO A 147 -18.57 -1.46 -5.98
CA PRO A 147 -19.37 -1.14 -7.16
C PRO A 147 -20.53 -0.17 -6.88
N LYS A 148 -20.87 0.06 -5.61
CA LYS A 148 -22.00 0.93 -5.21
C LYS A 148 -21.55 2.32 -4.78
N TYR A 149 -20.25 2.55 -4.63
CA TYR A 149 -19.74 3.83 -4.18
C TYR A 149 -19.93 4.90 -5.26
N GLN A 150 -20.51 6.04 -4.88
CA GLN A 150 -20.64 7.22 -5.73
C GLN A 150 -20.20 8.47 -4.95
N PRO A 151 -19.24 9.25 -5.46
CA PRO A 151 -18.77 10.45 -4.79
C PRO A 151 -19.84 11.56 -4.78
N THR A 152 -20.06 12.18 -3.62
CA THR A 152 -21.16 13.13 -3.43
C THR A 152 -20.66 14.58 -3.59
N SER A 153 -19.53 14.90 -2.95
CA SER A 153 -18.90 16.23 -3.01
C SER A 153 -18.06 16.42 -4.28
N LEU A 154 -17.80 17.67 -4.67
CA LEU A 154 -16.91 18.00 -5.79
C LEU A 154 -15.47 17.55 -5.48
N ASP A 155 -14.98 17.81 -4.27
CA ASP A 155 -13.64 17.37 -3.83
C ASP A 155 -13.51 15.83 -3.81
N GLU A 156 -14.58 15.12 -3.47
CA GLU A 156 -14.61 13.65 -3.48
C GLU A 156 -14.61 13.10 -4.91
N ARG A 157 -15.25 13.79 -5.86
CA ARG A 157 -15.22 13.41 -7.28
C ARG A 157 -13.82 13.53 -7.85
N ASP A 158 -13.16 14.65 -7.57
CA ASP A 158 -11.78 14.90 -8.03
C ASP A 158 -10.77 13.95 -7.40
N LEU A 159 -10.99 13.54 -6.14
CA LEU A 159 -10.19 12.49 -5.49
C LEU A 159 -10.48 11.11 -6.10
N PHE A 160 -11.76 10.80 -6.34
CA PHE A 160 -12.17 9.52 -6.90
C PHE A 160 -11.66 9.32 -8.32
N ASP A 161 -11.66 10.36 -9.15
CA ASP A 161 -11.11 10.34 -10.51
C ASP A 161 -9.60 9.98 -10.53
N ARG A 162 -8.84 10.54 -9.59
CA ARG A 162 -7.42 10.18 -9.38
C ARG A 162 -7.28 8.74 -8.89
N HIS A 163 -8.13 8.30 -7.96
CA HIS A 163 -8.13 6.90 -7.51
C HIS A 163 -8.43 5.92 -8.66
N GLN A 164 -9.37 6.28 -9.55
CA GLN A 164 -9.71 5.47 -10.73
C GLN A 164 -8.53 5.39 -11.70
N SER A 165 -7.92 6.54 -12.02
CA SER A 165 -6.76 6.61 -12.92
C SER A 165 -5.59 5.76 -12.43
N PHE A 166 -5.29 5.83 -11.13
CA PHE A 166 -4.24 5.04 -10.51
C PHE A 166 -4.55 3.53 -10.55
N LEU A 167 -5.76 3.11 -10.15
CA LEU A 167 -6.13 1.70 -10.19
C LEU A 167 -6.23 1.14 -11.61
N TYR A 168 -6.63 1.95 -12.59
CA TYR A 168 -6.58 1.57 -13.99
C TYR A 168 -5.15 1.23 -14.43
N GLN A 169 -4.17 2.08 -14.08
CA GLN A 169 -2.76 1.81 -14.37
C GLN A 169 -2.29 0.51 -13.72
N VAL A 170 -2.69 0.25 -12.48
CA VAL A 170 -2.40 -1.01 -11.79
C VAL A 170 -2.99 -2.18 -12.59
N PHE A 171 -4.27 -2.13 -12.97
CA PHE A 171 -4.93 -3.20 -13.72
C PHE A 171 -4.31 -3.48 -15.08
N VAL A 172 -3.86 -2.45 -15.81
CA VAL A 172 -3.12 -2.62 -17.09
C VAL A 172 -1.86 -3.47 -16.88
N ARG A 173 -1.15 -3.26 -15.76
CA ARG A 173 0.10 -3.97 -15.44
C ARG A 173 -0.14 -5.35 -14.84
N THR A 174 -1.13 -5.49 -13.97
CA THR A 174 -1.32 -6.69 -13.15
C THR A 174 -2.20 -7.76 -13.81
N LEU A 175 -3.14 -7.37 -14.67
CA LEU A 175 -4.05 -8.30 -15.33
C LEU A 175 -3.44 -8.86 -16.62
N LEU A 176 -2.74 -9.99 -16.51
CA LEU A 176 -2.05 -10.61 -17.65
C LEU A 176 -2.90 -11.63 -18.42
N THR A 177 -4.09 -11.99 -17.89
CA THR A 177 -5.02 -12.93 -18.55
C THR A 177 -5.70 -12.31 -19.76
N ASP A 178 -6.06 -13.12 -20.76
CA ASP A 178 -6.71 -12.62 -21.98
C ASP A 178 -8.06 -11.93 -21.70
N GLN A 179 -8.81 -12.46 -20.73
CA GLN A 179 -10.06 -11.86 -20.29
C GLN A 179 -9.83 -10.57 -19.51
N GLY A 180 -8.82 -10.53 -18.63
CA GLY A 180 -8.43 -9.30 -17.94
C GLY A 180 -8.04 -8.20 -18.91
N LYS A 181 -7.17 -8.51 -19.87
CA LYS A 181 -6.76 -7.59 -20.95
C LYS A 181 -7.95 -7.13 -21.79
N LYS A 182 -8.89 -8.03 -22.12
CA LYS A 182 -10.10 -7.69 -22.87
C LYS A 182 -10.96 -6.67 -22.12
N ILE A 183 -11.19 -6.88 -20.82
CA ILE A 183 -12.00 -5.98 -19.98
C ILE A 183 -11.29 -4.62 -19.85
N VAL A 184 -9.98 -4.60 -19.56
CA VAL A 184 -9.22 -3.34 -19.47
C VAL A 184 -9.33 -2.53 -20.77
N ARG A 185 -9.19 -3.18 -21.94
CA ARG A 185 -9.32 -2.53 -23.25
C ARG A 185 -10.73 -1.98 -23.53
N GLN A 186 -11.78 -2.50 -22.90
CA GLN A 186 -13.13 -1.94 -23.05
C GLN A 186 -13.27 -0.56 -22.40
N TYR A 187 -12.46 -0.29 -21.36
CA TYR A 187 -12.51 0.92 -20.55
C TYR A 187 -11.35 1.88 -20.81
N ASP A 188 -10.62 1.69 -21.92
CA ASP A 188 -9.43 2.49 -22.26
C ASP A 188 -9.70 3.99 -22.46
N LYS A 189 -10.94 4.34 -22.82
CA LYS A 189 -11.35 5.74 -22.99
C LYS A 189 -11.84 6.39 -21.70
N THR A 190 -12.38 5.61 -20.77
CA THR A 190 -13.06 6.12 -19.58
C THR A 190 -12.21 6.00 -18.32
N TYR A 191 -11.15 5.17 -18.34
CA TYR A 191 -10.30 4.89 -17.18
C TYR A 191 -11.08 4.39 -15.95
N ASP A 192 -12.27 3.83 -16.17
CA ASP A 192 -13.19 3.44 -15.11
C ASP A 192 -12.76 2.10 -14.47
N ALA A 193 -11.89 2.22 -13.48
CA ALA A 193 -11.39 1.08 -12.70
C ALA A 193 -12.47 0.37 -11.90
N GLN A 194 -13.53 1.07 -11.48
CA GLN A 194 -14.64 0.48 -10.71
C GLN A 194 -15.43 -0.51 -11.58
N SER A 195 -15.76 -0.11 -12.82
CA SER A 195 -16.42 -1.01 -13.77
C SER A 195 -15.54 -2.20 -14.17
N ILE A 196 -14.23 -1.99 -14.36
CA ILE A 196 -13.28 -3.09 -14.61
C ILE A 196 -13.34 -4.13 -13.50
N TYR A 197 -13.24 -3.70 -12.23
CA TYR A 197 -13.26 -4.61 -11.09
C TYR A 197 -14.61 -5.35 -10.95
N ARG A 198 -15.73 -4.64 -11.17
CA ARG A 198 -17.07 -5.24 -11.20
C ARG A 198 -17.17 -6.35 -12.24
N ASP A 199 -16.72 -6.08 -13.46
CA ASP A 199 -16.84 -7.01 -14.58
C ASP A 199 -15.89 -8.20 -14.42
N LEU A 200 -14.70 -8.00 -13.84
CA LEU A 200 -13.81 -9.09 -13.43
C LEU A 200 -14.46 -9.98 -12.38
N CYS A 201 -15.00 -9.39 -11.30
CA CYS A 201 -15.72 -10.14 -10.27
C CYS A 201 -16.86 -10.95 -10.88
N LYS A 202 -17.65 -10.34 -11.76
CA LYS A 202 -18.75 -11.02 -12.45
C LYS A 202 -18.25 -12.17 -13.32
N PHE A 203 -17.18 -11.98 -14.08
CA PHE A 203 -16.61 -13.02 -14.92
C PHE A 203 -16.14 -14.22 -14.09
N TYR A 204 -15.32 -14.00 -13.07
CA TYR A 204 -14.75 -15.10 -12.29
C TYR A 204 -15.73 -15.74 -11.29
N THR A 205 -16.85 -15.11 -10.98
CA THR A 205 -17.91 -15.71 -10.12
C THR A 205 -19.03 -16.38 -10.93
N GLN A 206 -19.40 -15.84 -12.09
CA GLN A 206 -20.59 -16.30 -12.84
C GLN A 206 -20.27 -17.05 -14.14
N SER A 207 -19.03 -17.06 -14.60
CA SER A 207 -18.66 -17.75 -15.85
C SER A 207 -18.91 -19.26 -15.77
N ILE A 208 -19.11 -19.88 -16.93
CA ILE A 208 -19.11 -21.34 -17.09
C ILE A 208 -17.83 -21.94 -16.50
N LYS A 209 -16.70 -21.21 -16.63
CA LYS A 209 -15.44 -21.60 -16.00
C LYS A 209 -15.53 -21.64 -14.47
N ALA A 210 -16.18 -20.66 -13.84
CA ALA A 210 -16.40 -20.65 -12.40
C ALA A 210 -17.24 -21.86 -11.96
N THR A 211 -18.32 -22.16 -12.71
CA THR A 211 -19.16 -23.35 -12.45
C THR A 211 -18.35 -24.64 -12.61
N SER A 212 -17.51 -24.73 -13.63
CA SER A 212 -16.63 -25.89 -13.85
C SER A 212 -15.60 -26.04 -12.72
N THR A 213 -15.02 -24.93 -12.26
CA THR A 213 -14.10 -24.92 -11.11
C THR A 213 -14.82 -25.37 -9.84
N ALA A 214 -16.04 -24.88 -9.59
CA ALA A 214 -16.85 -25.32 -8.46
C ALA A 214 -17.16 -26.82 -8.50
N ASN A 215 -17.52 -27.36 -9.67
CA ASN A 215 -17.74 -28.80 -9.84
C ASN A 215 -16.46 -29.61 -9.58
N THR A 216 -15.30 -29.12 -10.04
CA THR A 216 -14.01 -29.78 -9.80
C THR A 216 -13.68 -29.80 -8.31
N LYS A 217 -13.91 -28.69 -7.60
CA LYS A 217 -13.74 -28.61 -6.15
C LYS A 217 -14.70 -29.55 -5.41
N LEU A 218 -15.97 -29.61 -5.79
CA LEU A 218 -16.95 -30.52 -5.21
C LEU A 218 -16.57 -31.99 -5.45
N GLN A 219 -16.15 -32.33 -6.68
CA GLN A 219 -15.67 -33.66 -7.02
C GLN A 219 -14.46 -34.04 -6.14
N TRP A 220 -13.52 -33.13 -5.94
CA TRP A 220 -12.41 -33.38 -5.03
C TRP A 220 -12.87 -33.51 -3.58
N LEU A 221 -13.72 -32.62 -3.07
CA LEU A 221 -14.24 -32.68 -1.70
C LEU A 221 -14.96 -34.01 -1.40
N THR A 222 -15.64 -34.58 -2.39
CA THR A 222 -16.34 -35.88 -2.28
C THR A 222 -15.45 -37.10 -2.44
N THR A 223 -14.28 -36.97 -3.07
CA THR A 223 -13.39 -38.11 -3.40
C THR A 223 -12.04 -38.06 -2.69
N ALA A 224 -11.71 -36.92 -2.07
CA ALA A 224 -10.47 -36.72 -1.33
C ALA A 224 -10.38 -37.76 -0.21
N GLN A 225 -9.22 -38.38 -0.06
CA GLN A 225 -8.96 -39.34 0.98
C GLN A 225 -7.59 -39.08 1.60
N LEU A 226 -7.55 -38.99 2.93
CA LEU A 226 -6.30 -38.86 3.66
C LEU A 226 -5.58 -40.21 3.65
N THR A 227 -4.62 -40.34 2.73
CA THR A 227 -3.70 -41.48 2.64
C THR A 227 -2.28 -40.96 2.47
N ALA A 228 -1.30 -41.71 2.98
CA ALA A 228 0.11 -41.33 2.94
C ALA A 228 0.62 -41.10 1.50
N ASP A 229 0.08 -41.85 0.53
CA ASP A 229 0.46 -41.73 -0.88
C ASP A 229 -0.21 -40.52 -1.58
N GLN A 230 -1.38 -40.09 -1.11
CA GLN A 230 -2.12 -38.98 -1.73
C GLN A 230 -1.76 -37.61 -1.14
N TRP A 231 -1.32 -37.55 0.11
CA TRP A 231 -0.93 -36.30 0.77
C TRP A 231 0.39 -36.47 1.53
N PRO A 232 1.50 -35.94 1.00
CA PRO A 232 2.81 -36.02 1.67
C PRO A 232 2.98 -34.96 2.78
N GLY A 233 2.01 -34.06 2.96
CA GLY A 233 2.00 -33.06 4.02
C GLY A 233 1.54 -33.60 5.37
N SER A 234 1.43 -32.71 6.36
CA SER A 234 0.89 -33.03 7.69
C SER A 234 -0.61 -33.34 7.64
N HIS A 235 -1.13 -34.09 8.61
CA HIS A 235 -2.56 -34.38 8.66
C HIS A 235 -3.36 -33.09 8.93
N VAL A 236 -2.82 -32.17 9.73
CA VAL A 236 -3.41 -30.83 9.94
C VAL A 236 -3.49 -30.03 8.63
N SER A 237 -2.42 -30.01 7.84
CA SER A 237 -2.44 -29.25 6.58
C SER A 237 -3.42 -29.81 5.56
N PHE A 238 -3.69 -31.13 5.56
CA PHE A 238 -4.75 -31.71 4.73
C PHE A 238 -6.13 -31.20 5.13
N ILE A 239 -6.44 -31.18 6.44
CA ILE A 239 -7.73 -30.73 6.95
C ILE A 239 -7.95 -29.26 6.62
N LEU A 240 -6.94 -28.42 6.85
CA LEU A 240 -6.99 -26.99 6.51
C LEU A 240 -7.18 -26.77 5.01
N HIS A 241 -6.51 -27.55 4.16
CA HIS A 241 -6.70 -27.49 2.72
C HIS A 241 -8.10 -27.95 2.30
N TRP A 242 -8.66 -28.96 2.94
CA TRP A 242 -10.04 -29.41 2.70
C TRP A 242 -11.05 -28.32 3.07
N LEU A 243 -10.88 -27.69 4.24
CA LEU A 243 -11.72 -26.58 4.70
C LEU A 243 -11.61 -25.35 3.80
N ASP A 244 -10.41 -24.98 3.34
CA ASP A 244 -10.25 -23.87 2.41
C ASP A 244 -10.85 -24.19 1.03
N THR A 245 -10.72 -25.44 0.56
CA THR A 245 -11.39 -25.87 -0.69
C THR A 245 -12.91 -25.77 -0.57
N LEU A 246 -13.48 -26.10 0.59
CA LEU A 246 -14.89 -25.92 0.88
C LEU A 246 -15.30 -24.44 0.88
N ARG A 247 -14.51 -23.56 1.52
CA ARG A 247 -14.72 -22.10 1.48
C ARG A 247 -14.75 -21.60 0.04
N GLN A 248 -13.76 -21.99 -0.76
CA GLN A 248 -13.66 -21.58 -2.17
C GLN A 248 -14.81 -22.14 -3.02
N TYR A 249 -15.35 -23.32 -2.69
CA TYR A 249 -16.55 -23.86 -3.33
C TYR A 249 -17.79 -23.02 -2.97
N HIS A 250 -18.00 -22.71 -1.68
CA HIS A 250 -19.14 -21.90 -1.23
C HIS A 250 -19.15 -20.47 -1.79
N GLU A 251 -17.98 -19.90 -2.11
CA GLU A 251 -17.89 -18.59 -2.77
C GLU A 251 -18.50 -18.58 -4.19
N VAL A 252 -18.44 -19.71 -4.88
CA VAL A 252 -18.92 -19.86 -6.27
C VAL A 252 -20.29 -20.55 -6.32
N ALA A 253 -20.60 -21.39 -5.33
CA ALA A 253 -21.84 -22.14 -5.27
C ALA A 253 -23.06 -21.23 -5.07
N LYS A 254 -24.14 -21.49 -5.83
CA LYS A 254 -25.41 -20.76 -5.70
C LYS A 254 -26.22 -21.15 -4.47
N HIS A 255 -26.00 -22.36 -3.96
CA HIS A 255 -26.72 -22.93 -2.82
C HIS A 255 -25.70 -23.47 -1.82
N PRO A 256 -25.74 -23.03 -0.54
CA PRO A 256 -24.94 -23.62 0.52
C PRO A 256 -25.26 -25.10 0.68
N THR A 257 -24.23 -25.90 0.93
CA THR A 257 -24.41 -27.33 1.21
C THR A 257 -24.89 -27.50 2.64
N PRO A 258 -25.88 -28.37 2.93
CA PRO A 258 -26.31 -28.63 4.30
C PRO A 258 -25.15 -29.15 5.17
N GLU A 259 -25.09 -28.70 6.43
CA GLU A 259 -24.00 -29.07 7.36
C GLU A 259 -23.86 -30.59 7.54
N GLU A 260 -24.98 -31.31 7.59
CA GLU A 260 -25.00 -32.78 7.71
C GLU A 260 -24.22 -33.46 6.58
N GLN A 261 -24.37 -32.96 5.34
CA GLN A 261 -23.66 -33.49 4.18
C GLN A 261 -22.16 -33.17 4.25
N LEU A 262 -21.78 -32.01 4.78
CA LEU A 262 -20.38 -31.61 4.95
C LEU A 262 -19.66 -32.52 5.95
N ILE A 263 -20.32 -32.85 7.05
CA ILE A 263 -19.80 -33.79 8.06
C ILE A 263 -19.56 -35.16 7.42
N VAL A 264 -20.51 -35.66 6.62
CA VAL A 264 -20.36 -36.95 5.91
C VAL A 264 -19.21 -36.92 4.89
N MET A 265 -19.05 -35.83 4.16
CA MET A 265 -17.96 -35.71 3.18
C MET A 265 -16.59 -35.66 3.87
N LEU A 266 -16.46 -34.91 4.95
CA LEU A 266 -15.22 -34.82 5.72
C LEU A 266 -14.90 -36.14 6.44
N SER A 267 -15.90 -36.80 7.03
CA SER A 267 -15.70 -38.10 7.67
C SER A 267 -15.27 -39.18 6.67
N ASN A 268 -15.84 -39.18 5.46
CA ASN A 268 -15.40 -40.05 4.38
C ASN A 268 -13.96 -39.77 3.93
N ALA A 269 -13.57 -38.49 3.87
CA ALA A 269 -12.21 -38.12 3.51
C ALA A 269 -11.17 -38.61 4.52
N VAL A 270 -11.56 -38.70 5.79
CA VAL A 270 -10.65 -39.02 6.90
C VAL A 270 -10.76 -40.50 7.35
N ARG A 271 -11.74 -41.24 6.82
CA ARG A 271 -12.09 -42.63 7.21
C ARG A 271 -10.93 -43.62 7.23
N LEU A 272 -9.93 -43.44 6.37
CA LEU A 272 -8.79 -44.36 6.26
C LEU A 272 -7.76 -44.20 7.40
N VAL A 273 -7.86 -43.12 8.17
CA VAL A 273 -6.99 -42.86 9.32
C VAL A 273 -7.71 -43.26 10.60
N PRO A 274 -7.26 -44.32 11.31
CA PRO A 274 -8.04 -44.92 12.40
C PRO A 274 -8.22 -43.99 13.59
N TYR A 275 -7.22 -43.18 13.94
CA TYR A 275 -7.31 -42.29 15.09
C TYR A 275 -8.26 -41.11 14.86
N LEU A 276 -8.36 -40.60 13.62
CA LEU A 276 -9.32 -39.55 13.27
C LEU A 276 -10.74 -40.11 13.11
N ARG A 277 -10.87 -41.36 12.63
CA ARG A 277 -12.16 -42.05 12.61
C ARG A 277 -12.74 -42.21 14.03
N ASN A 278 -11.91 -42.52 15.02
CA ASN A 278 -12.34 -42.60 16.41
C ASN A 278 -12.89 -41.26 16.93
N VAL A 279 -12.39 -40.11 16.44
CA VAL A 279 -12.93 -38.78 16.78
C VAL A 279 -14.36 -38.63 16.27
N PHE A 280 -14.66 -39.13 15.06
CA PHE A 280 -16.01 -39.17 14.53
C PHE A 280 -16.92 -40.07 15.38
N ASP A 281 -16.51 -41.32 15.63
CA ASP A 281 -17.31 -42.29 16.40
C ASP A 281 -17.58 -41.78 17.83
N THR A 282 -16.61 -41.13 18.47
CA THR A 282 -16.77 -40.52 19.80
C THR A 282 -17.67 -39.28 19.75
N SER A 283 -17.58 -38.46 18.70
CA SER A 283 -18.48 -37.31 18.52
C SER A 283 -19.94 -37.73 18.33
N GLU A 284 -20.19 -38.81 17.60
CA GLU A 284 -21.54 -39.37 17.39
C GLU A 284 -22.10 -39.94 18.70
N GLN A 285 -21.27 -40.65 19.48
CA GLN A 285 -21.65 -41.14 20.81
C GLN A 285 -22.01 -40.00 21.77
N LEU A 286 -21.27 -38.89 21.75
CA LEU A 286 -21.56 -37.72 22.58
C LEU A 286 -22.85 -36.99 22.14
N ALA A 287 -23.17 -36.96 20.85
CA ALA A 287 -24.41 -36.40 20.34
C ALA A 287 -25.65 -37.17 20.84
N LEU A 288 -25.55 -38.50 20.93
CA LEU A 288 -26.61 -39.36 21.48
C LEU A 288 -26.83 -39.12 22.99
N GLN A 289 -25.76 -38.80 23.74
CA GLN A 289 -25.86 -38.51 25.17
C GLN A 289 -26.40 -37.10 25.45
N ASN A 290 -26.12 -36.13 24.55
CA ASN A 290 -26.54 -34.74 24.69
C ASN A 290 -27.88 -34.44 23.98
N ASN A 291 -28.95 -35.16 24.37
CA ASN A 291 -30.33 -34.93 23.88
C ASN A 291 -30.48 -34.98 22.35
N ASN A 292 -29.72 -35.82 21.63
CA ASN A 292 -29.72 -35.90 20.17
C ASN A 292 -29.39 -34.56 19.48
N ARG A 293 -28.63 -33.67 20.12
CA ARG A 293 -28.12 -32.49 19.44
C ARG A 293 -26.98 -32.93 18.51
N PRO A 294 -27.14 -32.87 17.18
CA PRO A 294 -26.03 -33.16 16.28
C PRO A 294 -24.93 -32.12 16.49
N LEU A 295 -23.69 -32.56 16.46
CA LEU A 295 -22.53 -31.70 16.55
C LEU A 295 -22.52 -30.76 15.34
N THR A 296 -22.26 -29.47 15.56
CA THR A 296 -22.13 -28.52 14.44
C THR A 296 -20.89 -28.83 13.63
N PHE A 297 -20.88 -28.44 12.34
CA PHE A 297 -19.73 -28.66 11.46
C PHE A 297 -18.44 -28.05 12.05
N ASP A 298 -18.53 -26.85 12.62
CA ASP A 298 -17.38 -26.14 13.20
C ASP A 298 -16.80 -26.84 14.43
N GLU A 299 -17.67 -27.39 15.30
CA GLU A 299 -17.26 -28.20 16.45
C GLU A 299 -16.58 -29.50 16.00
N TYR A 300 -17.11 -30.15 14.97
CA TYR A 300 -16.51 -31.37 14.39
C TYR A 300 -15.13 -31.10 13.77
N ALA A 301 -15.01 -30.03 12.97
CA ALA A 301 -13.74 -29.62 12.37
C ALA A 301 -12.67 -29.32 13.44
N SER A 302 -13.05 -28.59 14.50
CA SER A 302 -12.14 -28.24 15.60
C SER A 302 -11.60 -29.47 16.35
N LEU A 303 -12.45 -30.47 16.62
CA LEU A 303 -12.04 -31.72 17.25
C LEU A 303 -11.06 -32.51 16.36
N LEU A 304 -11.33 -32.53 15.06
CA LEU A 304 -10.53 -33.25 14.08
C LEU A 304 -9.15 -32.58 13.91
N GLU A 305 -9.10 -31.24 13.88
CA GLU A 305 -7.85 -30.47 13.90
C GLU A 305 -7.02 -30.75 15.16
N ALA A 306 -7.63 -30.72 16.35
CA ALA A 306 -6.93 -30.98 17.61
C ALA A 306 -6.33 -32.41 17.65
N ALA A 307 -7.08 -33.41 17.18
CA ALA A 307 -6.58 -34.77 17.08
C ALA A 307 -5.44 -34.91 16.06
N ALA A 308 -5.52 -34.21 14.92
CA ALA A 308 -4.46 -34.20 13.91
C ALA A 308 -3.19 -33.51 14.43
N GLN A 309 -3.30 -32.40 15.16
CA GLN A 309 -2.17 -31.70 15.77
C GLN A 309 -1.39 -32.63 16.71
N ASN A 310 -2.09 -33.33 17.60
CA ASN A 310 -1.47 -34.29 18.52
C ASN A 310 -0.70 -35.39 17.76
N HIS A 311 -1.26 -35.90 16.66
CA HIS A 311 -0.60 -36.91 15.85
C HIS A 311 0.62 -36.38 15.09
N ASP A 312 0.53 -35.17 14.55
CA ASP A 312 1.64 -34.52 13.85
C ASP A 312 2.80 -34.18 14.78
N GLU A 313 2.52 -33.81 16.04
CA GLU A 313 3.56 -33.62 17.07
C GLU A 313 4.31 -34.92 17.39
N VAL A 314 3.59 -36.02 17.59
CA VAL A 314 4.18 -37.36 17.80
C VAL A 314 5.01 -37.78 16.59
N THR A 315 4.52 -37.51 15.38
CA THR A 315 5.20 -37.88 14.13
C THR A 315 6.46 -37.02 13.88
N LYS A 316 6.43 -35.73 14.22
CA LYS A 316 7.60 -34.83 14.14
C LYS A 316 8.71 -35.26 15.11
N GLY A 317 8.36 -35.77 16.29
CA GLY A 317 9.33 -36.31 17.26
C GLY A 317 10.02 -37.60 16.81
N SER A 318 9.43 -38.35 15.86
CA SER A 318 9.90 -39.65 15.41
C SER A 318 10.79 -39.59 14.15
N LYS A 319 10.76 -38.50 13.38
CA LYS A 319 11.62 -38.36 12.19
C LYS A 319 13.09 -38.20 12.62
N PRO A 320 14.04 -39.04 12.13
CA PRO A 320 15.45 -38.83 12.39
C PRO A 320 15.84 -37.46 11.80
N LYS A 321 16.46 -36.61 12.64
CA LYS A 321 17.00 -35.32 12.19
C LYS A 321 17.86 -35.56 10.94
N PRO A 322 17.61 -34.87 9.81
CA PRO A 322 18.53 -34.95 8.68
C PRO A 322 19.91 -34.52 9.17
N ASN A 323 20.91 -35.37 8.96
CA ASN A 323 22.30 -35.08 9.32
C ASN A 323 22.66 -33.66 8.83
N PRO A 324 23.21 -32.79 9.68
CA PRO A 324 23.70 -31.50 9.21
C PRO A 324 24.76 -31.78 8.14
N ARG A 325 24.56 -31.24 6.93
CA ARG A 325 25.53 -31.34 5.83
C ARG A 325 26.91 -30.92 6.36
N LYS A 326 27.86 -31.85 6.41
CA LYS A 326 29.25 -31.55 6.75
C LYS A 326 29.83 -30.74 5.59
N ALA A 327 30.12 -29.46 5.83
CA ALA A 327 30.56 -28.50 4.82
C ALA A 327 32.02 -28.65 4.36
N TYR A 328 32.66 -29.81 4.54
CA TYR A 328 34.01 -30.07 4.02
C TYR A 328 34.12 -31.53 3.57
N ALA A 329 33.81 -31.78 2.30
CA ALA A 329 34.33 -32.93 1.57
C ALA A 329 34.90 -32.38 0.26
N THR A 330 36.22 -32.22 0.24
CA THR A 330 37.01 -31.88 -0.95
C THR A 330 37.02 -33.05 -1.92
N ASP A 331 36.94 -32.70 -3.20
CA ASP A 331 36.79 -33.57 -4.36
C ASP A 331 37.69 -34.81 -4.38
N VAL A 332 37.07 -35.98 -4.47
CA VAL A 332 37.70 -37.16 -5.08
C VAL A 332 36.77 -37.61 -6.20
N VAL A 333 37.17 -37.27 -7.43
CA VAL A 333 36.56 -37.78 -8.66
C VAL A 333 36.65 -39.31 -8.62
N THR A 334 35.51 -39.96 -8.45
CA THR A 334 35.33 -41.36 -8.82
C THR A 334 34.26 -41.40 -9.89
N THR A 335 34.71 -41.75 -11.10
CA THR A 335 33.91 -41.95 -12.29
C THR A 335 32.92 -43.08 -12.11
N GLY A 336 31.66 -42.82 -12.46
CA GLY A 336 30.63 -43.82 -12.70
C GLY A 336 29.68 -44.01 -11.52
N ASP A 337 28.58 -43.24 -11.52
CA ASP A 337 27.26 -43.74 -11.13
C ASP A 337 26.20 -42.69 -11.52
N LEU A 338 25.07 -43.22 -11.99
CA LEU A 338 23.92 -42.55 -12.60
C LEU A 338 23.54 -41.26 -11.86
N GLU A 339 23.35 -40.17 -12.62
CA GLU A 339 22.72 -38.95 -12.10
C GLU A 339 21.39 -39.34 -11.44
N PRO A 340 21.19 -39.10 -10.13
CA PRO A 340 19.88 -39.25 -9.55
C PRO A 340 18.97 -38.21 -10.21
N ASP A 341 17.84 -38.67 -10.75
CA ASP A 341 16.80 -37.82 -11.35
C ASP A 341 16.61 -36.54 -10.52
N PRO A 342 16.43 -35.38 -11.18
CA PRO A 342 16.15 -34.14 -10.47
C PRO A 342 14.96 -34.39 -9.53
N CYS A 343 15.17 -34.18 -8.23
CA CYS A 343 14.11 -34.29 -7.24
C CYS A 343 12.84 -33.63 -7.79
N PRO A 344 11.66 -34.29 -7.70
CA PRO A 344 10.41 -33.70 -8.13
C PRO A 344 10.30 -32.29 -7.53
N PRO A 345 9.74 -31.31 -8.26
CA PRO A 345 9.58 -29.96 -7.74
C PRO A 345 8.97 -30.06 -6.35
N MET A 346 9.64 -29.42 -5.38
CA MET A 346 9.25 -29.47 -3.98
C MET A 346 7.89 -28.79 -3.85
N PHE A 347 6.81 -29.56 -4.00
CA PHE A 347 5.45 -29.09 -3.83
C PHE A 347 5.30 -28.68 -2.36
N ASP A 348 5.04 -27.39 -2.12
CA ASP A 348 4.73 -26.89 -0.80
C ASP A 348 3.24 -27.15 -0.53
N PHE A 349 2.94 -28.21 0.22
CA PHE A 349 1.58 -28.63 0.55
C PHE A 349 1.00 -27.76 1.67
N ASN A 350 0.73 -26.50 1.33
CA ASN A 350 0.15 -25.49 2.20
C ASN A 350 -1.32 -25.22 1.83
N ILE A 351 -1.98 -24.35 2.60
CA ILE A 351 -3.41 -24.04 2.45
C ILE A 351 -3.73 -23.46 1.06
N ASP A 352 -2.78 -22.73 0.48
CA ASP A 352 -2.94 -22.03 -0.80
C ASP A 352 -2.63 -22.91 -2.03
N MET A 353 -2.34 -24.20 -1.85
CA MET A 353 -2.09 -25.12 -2.96
C MET A 353 -3.31 -25.22 -3.88
N ASP A 354 -3.12 -25.02 -5.19
CA ASP A 354 -4.20 -25.20 -6.16
C ASP A 354 -4.49 -26.69 -6.42
N LEU A 355 -5.76 -27.00 -6.68
CA LEU A 355 -6.21 -28.35 -7.01
C LEU A 355 -5.53 -28.90 -8.28
N GLY A 356 -5.20 -28.02 -9.23
CA GLY A 356 -4.43 -28.38 -10.42
C GLY A 356 -3.02 -28.86 -10.10
N ASP A 357 -2.33 -28.17 -9.19
CA ASP A 357 -1.00 -28.58 -8.73
C ASP A 357 -1.06 -29.91 -7.98
N TYR A 358 -2.12 -30.09 -7.17
CA TYR A 358 -2.42 -31.37 -6.53
C TYR A 358 -2.63 -32.51 -7.55
N TYR A 359 -3.41 -32.29 -8.62
CA TYR A 359 -3.60 -33.30 -9.67
C TYR A 359 -2.33 -33.54 -10.50
N ALA A 360 -1.51 -32.51 -10.73
CA ALA A 360 -0.21 -32.66 -11.40
C ALA A 360 0.74 -33.53 -10.57
N TYR A 361 0.81 -33.31 -9.26
CA TYR A 361 1.53 -34.17 -8.32
C TYR A 361 1.00 -35.61 -8.33
N ARG A 362 -0.32 -35.80 -8.29
CA ARG A 362 -0.92 -37.14 -8.37
C ARG A 362 -0.54 -37.88 -9.66
N THR A 363 -0.47 -37.15 -10.77
CA THR A 363 -0.12 -37.72 -12.08
C THR A 363 1.36 -38.08 -12.15
N SER A 364 2.25 -37.30 -11.54
CA SER A 364 3.68 -37.62 -11.49
C SER A 364 3.95 -38.87 -10.64
N LEU A 365 3.25 -39.05 -9.52
CA LEU A 365 3.32 -40.28 -8.71
C LEU A 365 2.88 -41.53 -9.48
N SER A 366 1.79 -41.42 -10.26
CA SER A 366 1.29 -42.52 -11.11
C SER A 366 2.27 -42.85 -12.26
N SER A 367 2.96 -41.84 -12.78
CA SER A 367 3.89 -41.99 -13.92
C SER A 367 5.24 -42.56 -13.51
N ALA A 368 5.66 -42.39 -12.24
CA ALA A 368 6.90 -42.94 -11.71
C ALA A 368 6.92 -44.49 -11.66
N CYS A 369 5.78 -45.15 -11.83
CA CYS A 369 5.66 -46.61 -11.89
C CYS A 369 5.33 -47.09 -13.31
N LYS A 370 6.23 -46.84 -14.27
CA LYS A 370 6.29 -47.62 -15.52
C LYS A 370 7.72 -48.08 -15.73
N THR A 371 8.08 -49.17 -15.04
CA THR A 371 9.23 -49.97 -15.47
C THR A 371 8.90 -50.52 -16.85
N PHE A 372 9.57 -49.98 -17.87
CA PHE A 372 9.60 -50.63 -19.18
C PHE A 372 10.14 -52.05 -18.97
N LEU A 373 9.32 -53.05 -19.27
CA LEU A 373 9.81 -54.42 -19.38
C LEU A 373 10.94 -54.43 -20.42
N PRO A 374 12.08 -55.08 -20.16
CA PRO A 374 13.12 -55.22 -21.16
C PRO A 374 12.55 -56.00 -22.34
N ASN A 375 12.73 -55.47 -23.55
CA ASN A 375 12.49 -56.22 -24.78
C ASN A 375 13.44 -57.42 -24.78
N GLU A 376 12.91 -58.62 -24.54
CA GLU A 376 13.66 -59.84 -24.78
C GLU A 376 13.79 -60.08 -26.29
N LEU A 377 15.03 -60.44 -26.67
CA LEU A 377 15.53 -60.78 -28.01
C LEU A 377 14.92 -62.06 -28.56
#